data_AF-A0AAX6NBP0-F1
#
_entry.id   AF-A0AAX6NBP0-F1
#
_cell.length_a   1.000
_cell.length_b   1.000
_cell.length_c   1.000
_cell.angle_alpha   90.00
_cell.angle_beta   90.00
_cell.angle_gamma   90.00
#
_symmetry.space_group_name_H-M   'P 1'
#
loop_
_entity.id
_entity.type
_entity.pdbx_description
1 polymer ?
#
loop_
_entity_poly.entity_id
_entity_poly.type
_entity_poly.pdbx_seq_one_letter_code
_entity_poly.pdbx_strand_id
1 'polypeptide(L)'
;MNEISTKEISSMEKVKNIFKDVYNQTEESRAVFLDEIRRLEARVTVLRENMPKPLNWITEFIEPIALLLVNELKVNHFKIIETNDIQKSIELIFFNSDDDLQLERERYKITLIPEDLENGIIYYKTGTTTDKDYKEGTIGALNNMKDKTAPLPLDETEEVVNIIRNL
;
A
#
# COMPACT_ATOMS: atom_id res chain seq x y z
N MET A 1 -61.02 -22.22 23.52
CA MET A 1 -60.91 -21.45 22.26
C MET A 1 -60.55 -20.03 22.67
N ASN A 2 -59.33 -19.58 22.37
CA ASN A 2 -58.94 -18.20 22.66
C ASN A 2 -59.46 -17.32 21.53
N GLU A 3 -60.52 -16.56 21.80
CA GLU A 3 -61.02 -15.52 20.90
C GLU A 3 -60.03 -14.35 20.93
N ILE A 4 -59.31 -14.16 19.83
CA ILE A 4 -58.41 -13.02 19.66
C ILE A 4 -59.29 -11.77 19.60
N SER A 5 -59.04 -10.81 20.48
CA SER A 5 -59.81 -9.58 20.58
C SER A 5 -59.63 -8.72 19.34
N THR A 6 -60.65 -7.98 18.92
CA THR A 6 -60.58 -6.98 17.84
C THR A 6 -59.49 -5.92 18.07
N LYS A 7 -59.11 -5.65 19.33
CA LYS A 7 -57.95 -4.81 19.68
C LYS A 7 -56.61 -5.47 19.33
N GLU A 8 -56.49 -6.79 19.50
CA GLU A 8 -55.28 -7.55 19.18
C GLU A 8 -55.11 -7.66 17.65
N ILE A 9 -56.21 -7.85 16.91
CA ILE A 9 -56.22 -7.83 15.44
C ILE A 9 -55.77 -6.45 14.91
N SER A 10 -56.31 -5.36 15.45
CA SER A 10 -55.92 -3.99 15.09
C SER A 10 -54.45 -3.68 15.43
N SER A 11 -53.91 -4.25 16.51
CA SER A 11 -52.50 -4.12 16.88
C SER A 11 -51.60 -4.88 15.91
N MET A 12 -51.97 -6.11 15.52
CA MET A 12 -51.23 -6.91 14.53
C MET A 12 -51.20 -6.26 13.14
N GLU A 13 -52.30 -5.63 12.69
CA GLU A 13 -52.33 -4.89 11.43
C GLU A 13 -51.41 -3.66 11.44
N LYS A 14 -51.34 -2.93 12.56
CA LYS A 14 -50.40 -1.81 12.72
C LYS A 14 -48.94 -2.29 12.65
N VAL A 15 -48.61 -3.38 13.35
CA VAL A 15 -47.25 -3.95 13.31
C VAL A 15 -46.88 -4.43 11.91
N LYS A 16 -47.82 -5.09 11.20
CA LYS A 16 -47.63 -5.53 9.82
C LYS A 16 -47.36 -4.36 8.86
N ASN A 17 -48.10 -3.27 9.01
CA ASN A 17 -47.92 -2.08 8.17
C ASN A 17 -46.57 -1.39 8.46
N ILE A 18 -46.21 -1.21 9.74
CA ILE A 18 -44.89 -0.66 10.12
C ILE A 18 -43.76 -1.52 9.57
N PHE A 19 -43.86 -2.85 9.71
CA PHE A 19 -42.85 -3.76 9.16
C PHE A 19 -42.73 -3.64 7.64
N LYS A 20 -43.86 -3.56 6.93
CA LYS A 20 -43.88 -3.41 5.47
C LYS A 20 -43.25 -2.08 5.05
N ASP A 21 -43.54 -0.99 5.75
CA ASP A 21 -42.99 0.34 5.45
C ASP A 21 -41.48 0.38 5.69
N VAL A 22 -41.00 -0.17 6.82
CA VAL A 22 -39.56 -0.27 7.12
C VAL A 22 -38.85 -1.17 6.12
N TYR A 23 -39.45 -2.30 5.75
CA TYR A 23 -38.90 -3.21 4.74
C TYR A 23 -38.77 -2.52 3.38
N ASN A 24 -39.81 -1.83 2.92
CA ASN A 24 -39.80 -1.11 1.65
C ASN A 24 -38.74 0.01 1.64
N GLN A 25 -38.64 0.80 2.72
CA GLN A 25 -37.60 1.84 2.84
C GLN A 25 -36.19 1.25 2.83
N THR A 26 -36.00 0.09 3.47
CA THR A 26 -34.70 -0.60 3.49
C THR A 26 -34.35 -1.13 2.10
N GLU A 27 -35.31 -1.72 1.37
CA GLU A 27 -35.10 -2.21 0.01
C GLU A 27 -34.84 -1.06 -0.98
N GLU A 28 -35.53 0.07 -0.85
CA GLU A 28 -35.26 1.28 -1.64
C GLU A 28 -33.86 1.82 -1.36
N SER A 29 -33.48 1.93 -0.08
CA SER A 29 -32.13 2.38 0.31
C SER A 29 -31.05 1.43 -0.22
N ARG A 30 -31.29 0.11 -0.12
CA ARG A 30 -30.40 -0.92 -0.65
C ARG A 30 -30.25 -0.82 -2.17
N ALA A 31 -31.35 -0.57 -2.89
CA ALA A 31 -31.31 -0.38 -4.34
C ALA A 31 -30.48 0.85 -4.74
N VAL A 32 -30.62 1.96 -4.00
CA VAL A 32 -29.82 3.18 -4.19
C VAL A 32 -28.33 2.90 -3.96
N PHE A 33 -27.98 2.26 -2.84
CA PHE A 33 -26.57 1.93 -2.56
C PHE A 33 -25.96 0.99 -3.60
N LEU A 34 -26.72 -0.01 -4.07
CA LEU A 34 -26.24 -0.90 -5.14
C LEU A 34 -26.01 -0.15 -6.46
N ASP A 35 -26.84 0.84 -6.79
CA ASP A 35 -26.62 1.68 -7.98
C ASP A 35 -25.38 2.58 -7.81
N GLU A 36 -25.17 3.16 -6.63
CA GLU A 36 -23.97 3.93 -6.31
C GLU A 36 -22.69 3.08 -6.41
N ILE A 37 -22.71 1.86 -5.87
CA ILE A 37 -21.59 0.91 -5.99
C ILE A 37 -21.28 0.64 -7.46
N ARG A 38 -22.29 0.34 -8.28
CA ARG A 38 -22.10 0.09 -9.72
C ARG A 38 -21.52 1.30 -10.46
N ARG A 39 -21.98 2.52 -10.13
CA ARG A 39 -21.44 3.76 -10.70
C ARG A 39 -19.98 3.99 -10.30
N LEU A 40 -19.64 3.71 -9.05
CA LEU A 40 -18.26 3.79 -8.56
C LEU A 40 -17.36 2.75 -9.23
N GLU A 41 -17.83 1.50 -9.35
CA GLU A 41 -17.12 0.44 -10.08
C GLU A 41 -16.86 0.83 -11.54
N ALA A 42 -17.88 1.36 -12.23
CA ALA A 42 -17.73 1.83 -13.61
C ALA A 42 -16.69 2.97 -13.71
N ARG A 43 -16.72 3.93 -12.78
CA ARG A 43 -15.72 5.00 -12.70
C ARG A 43 -14.32 4.45 -12.46
N VAL A 44 -14.16 3.49 -11.56
CA VAL A 44 -12.87 2.83 -11.27
C VAL A 44 -12.35 2.12 -12.52
N THR A 45 -13.21 1.43 -13.27
CA THR A 45 -12.83 0.77 -14.53
C THR A 45 -12.34 1.78 -15.56
N VAL A 46 -13.10 2.85 -15.81
CA VAL A 46 -12.70 3.93 -16.73
C VAL A 46 -11.36 4.55 -16.30
N LEU A 47 -11.18 4.80 -15.00
CA LEU A 47 -9.91 5.34 -14.48
C LEU A 47 -8.75 4.36 -14.68
N ARG A 48 -8.95 3.05 -14.50
CA ARG A 48 -7.93 2.03 -14.74
C ARG A 48 -7.57 1.91 -16.22
N GLU A 49 -8.55 2.00 -17.11
CA GLU A 49 -8.34 1.92 -18.56
C GLU A 49 -7.63 3.17 -19.11
N ASN A 50 -7.88 4.33 -18.54
CA ASN A 50 -7.26 5.60 -18.95
C ASN A 50 -6.00 5.95 -18.13
N MET A 51 -5.67 5.17 -17.10
CA MET A 51 -4.41 5.36 -16.40
C MET A 51 -3.28 4.97 -17.35
N PRO A 52 -2.25 5.83 -17.53
CA PRO A 52 -1.05 5.42 -18.23
C PRO A 52 -0.52 4.15 -17.56
N LYS A 53 0.03 3.23 -18.36
CA LYS A 53 0.73 2.08 -17.80
C LYS A 53 1.75 2.64 -16.81
N PRO A 54 1.71 2.23 -15.53
CA PRO A 54 2.69 2.71 -14.57
C PRO A 54 4.07 2.40 -15.15
N LEU A 55 4.94 3.43 -15.19
CA LEU A 55 6.33 3.23 -15.55
C LEU A 55 6.85 2.07 -14.69
N ASN A 56 7.57 1.13 -15.31
CA ASN A 56 8.24 0.11 -14.53
C ASN A 56 9.50 0.73 -13.92
N TRP A 57 9.29 1.48 -12.84
CA TRP A 57 10.33 2.25 -12.17
C TRP A 57 11.46 1.38 -11.62
N ILE A 58 11.21 0.08 -11.44
CA ILE A 58 12.23 -0.90 -11.10
C ILE A 58 13.27 -0.98 -12.21
N THR A 59 12.81 -1.27 -13.43
CA THR A 59 13.69 -1.41 -14.59
C THR A 59 14.25 -0.06 -15.05
N GLU A 60 13.47 1.02 -14.93
CA GLU A 60 13.87 2.34 -15.44
C GLU A 60 14.74 3.15 -14.48
N PHE A 61 14.61 2.95 -13.16
CA PHE A 61 15.37 3.72 -12.15
C PHE A 61 16.20 2.82 -11.23
N ILE A 62 15.59 1.79 -10.63
CA ILE A 62 16.25 1.01 -9.56
C ILE A 62 17.37 0.12 -10.10
N GLU A 63 17.15 -0.58 -11.20
CA GLU A 63 18.17 -1.43 -11.84
C GLU A 63 19.41 -0.62 -12.25
N PRO A 64 19.29 0.54 -12.95
CA PRO A 64 20.43 1.41 -13.22
C PRO A 64 21.19 1.85 -11.95
N ILE A 65 20.47 2.27 -10.91
CA ILE A 65 21.08 2.67 -9.63
C ILE A 65 21.82 1.49 -9.00
N ALA A 66 21.20 0.31 -8.94
CA ALA A 66 21.78 -0.90 -8.39
C ALA A 66 23.08 -1.30 -9.13
N LEU A 67 23.08 -1.23 -10.47
CA LEU A 67 24.25 -1.52 -11.29
C LEU A 67 25.42 -0.58 -10.99
N LEU A 68 25.15 0.71 -10.78
CA LEU A 68 26.18 1.67 -10.38
C LEU A 68 26.74 1.33 -9.00
N LEU A 69 25.86 1.01 -8.05
CA LEU A 69 26.24 0.70 -6.67
C LEU A 69 27.04 -0.61 -6.54
N VAL A 70 26.81 -1.59 -7.40
CA VAL A 70 27.59 -2.85 -7.41
C VAL A 70 29.09 -2.57 -7.52
N ASN A 71 29.47 -1.68 -8.45
CA ASN A 71 30.85 -1.31 -8.68
C ASN A 71 31.46 -0.58 -7.48
N GLU A 72 30.73 0.42 -6.95
CA GLU A 72 31.22 1.24 -5.83
C GLU A 72 31.27 0.49 -4.49
N LEU A 73 30.34 -0.42 -4.26
CA LEU A 73 30.30 -1.30 -3.09
C LEU A 73 31.29 -2.47 -3.19
N LYS A 74 31.88 -2.71 -4.37
CA LYS A 74 32.79 -3.84 -4.67
C LYS A 74 32.14 -5.19 -4.37
N VAL A 75 30.89 -5.33 -4.77
CA VAL A 75 30.10 -6.57 -4.69
C VAL A 75 29.95 -7.16 -6.10
N ASN A 76 29.49 -8.41 -6.21
CA ASN A 76 29.39 -9.09 -7.51
C ASN A 76 27.94 -9.19 -8.01
N HIS A 77 26.96 -9.26 -7.11
CA HIS A 77 25.56 -9.44 -7.47
C HIS A 77 24.65 -8.56 -6.61
N PHE A 78 23.46 -8.30 -7.14
CA PHE A 78 22.34 -7.73 -6.39
C PHE A 78 21.04 -8.47 -6.71
N LYS A 79 20.07 -8.36 -5.80
CA LYS A 79 18.71 -8.87 -5.93
C LYS A 79 17.75 -7.74 -5.57
N ILE A 80 16.72 -7.58 -6.38
CA ILE A 80 15.60 -6.65 -6.14
C ILE A 80 14.41 -7.47 -5.65
N ILE A 81 13.81 -7.07 -4.54
CA ILE A 81 12.61 -7.70 -3.98
C ILE A 81 11.54 -6.62 -3.80
N GLU A 82 10.44 -6.74 -4.54
CA GLU A 82 9.26 -5.91 -4.32
C GLU A 82 8.57 -6.30 -3.01
N THR A 83 8.35 -5.31 -2.15
CA THR A 83 7.52 -5.51 -0.95
C THR A 83 6.09 -5.09 -1.27
N ASN A 84 5.13 -5.94 -0.91
CA ASN A 84 3.70 -5.64 -1.05
C ASN A 84 3.19 -4.79 0.13
N ASP A 85 3.98 -3.81 0.57
CA ASP A 85 3.57 -2.88 1.61
C ASP A 85 2.77 -1.69 1.02
N ILE A 86 2.19 -0.87 1.89
CA ILE A 86 1.37 0.27 1.47
C ILE A 86 2.18 1.34 0.74
N GLN A 87 3.50 1.36 0.95
CA GLN A 87 4.43 2.30 0.34
C GLN A 87 5.01 1.76 -0.98
N LYS A 88 4.68 0.52 -1.36
CA LYS A 88 5.26 -0.20 -2.49
C LYS A 88 6.79 -0.17 -2.46
N SER A 89 7.36 -0.39 -1.27
CA SER A 89 8.81 -0.31 -1.09
C SER A 89 9.53 -1.49 -1.74
N ILE A 90 10.81 -1.30 -2.02
CA ILE A 90 11.67 -2.31 -2.66
C ILE A 90 12.88 -2.54 -1.79
N GLU A 91 13.26 -3.80 -1.59
CA GLU A 91 14.53 -4.15 -0.98
C GLU A 91 15.56 -4.44 -2.06
N LEU A 92 16.67 -3.70 -1.99
CA LEU A 92 17.84 -3.92 -2.81
C LEU A 92 18.93 -4.57 -1.94
N ILE A 93 19.26 -5.82 -2.27
CA ILE A 93 20.18 -6.66 -1.49
C ILE A 93 21.41 -6.94 -2.34
N PHE A 94 22.60 -6.81 -1.76
CA PHE A 94 23.88 -6.97 -2.44
C PHE A 94 24.67 -8.16 -1.88
N PHE A 95 25.40 -8.87 -2.75
CA PHE A 95 26.12 -10.12 -2.44
C PHE A 95 27.54 -10.11 -3.01
N ASN A 96 28.49 -10.70 -2.27
CA ASN A 96 29.89 -10.78 -2.70
C ASN A 96 30.16 -11.90 -3.70
N SER A 97 29.28 -12.89 -3.84
CA SER A 97 29.50 -14.03 -4.74
C SER A 97 28.16 -14.68 -5.14
N ASP A 98 28.19 -15.49 -6.19
CA ASP A 98 27.06 -16.34 -6.59
C ASP A 98 26.67 -17.34 -5.49
N ASP A 99 27.64 -17.86 -4.74
CA ASP A 99 27.40 -18.73 -3.59
C ASP A 99 26.65 -17.99 -2.49
N ASP A 100 27.03 -16.73 -2.21
CA ASP A 100 26.33 -15.89 -1.24
C ASP A 100 24.90 -15.59 -1.70
N LEU A 101 24.68 -15.41 -3.01
CA LEU A 101 23.35 -15.23 -3.57
C LEU A 101 22.48 -16.50 -3.40
N GLN A 102 23.02 -17.68 -3.69
CA GLN A 102 22.30 -18.96 -3.55
C GLN A 102 22.00 -19.31 -2.09
N LEU A 103 22.91 -18.96 -1.18
CA LEU A 103 22.79 -19.19 0.26
C LEU A 103 22.14 -18.02 1.01
N GLU A 104 21.69 -16.98 0.29
CA GLU A 104 21.10 -15.75 0.82
C GLU A 104 21.96 -15.06 1.90
N ARG A 105 23.29 -15.11 1.75
CA ARG A 105 24.25 -14.42 2.62
C ARG A 105 24.41 -12.97 2.18
N GLU A 106 23.47 -12.13 2.61
CA GLU A 106 23.47 -10.71 2.30
C GLU A 106 24.73 -10.00 2.84
N ARG A 107 25.29 -9.11 2.02
CA ARG A 107 26.42 -8.25 2.41
C ARG A 107 25.95 -6.85 2.80
N TYR A 108 25.09 -6.26 1.97
CA TYR A 108 24.47 -4.97 2.21
C TYR A 108 23.01 -5.01 1.79
N LYS A 109 22.17 -4.19 2.41
CA LYS A 109 20.75 -4.06 2.08
C LYS A 109 20.28 -2.62 2.26
N ILE A 110 19.42 -2.17 1.36
CA ILE A 110 18.69 -0.92 1.50
C ILE A 110 17.24 -1.11 1.07
N THR A 111 16.30 -0.53 1.82
CA THR A 111 14.89 -0.48 1.43
C THR A 111 14.58 0.89 0.86
N LEU A 112 14.13 0.93 -0.39
CA LEU A 112 13.80 2.12 -1.16
C LEU A 112 12.28 2.31 -1.25
N ILE A 113 11.82 3.55 -1.16
CA ILE A 113 10.41 3.92 -1.20
C ILE A 113 10.23 4.95 -2.33
N PRO A 114 9.40 4.66 -3.33
CA PRO A 114 9.08 5.64 -4.37
C PRO A 114 8.14 6.70 -3.81
N GLU A 115 8.53 7.97 -3.87
CA GLU A 115 7.66 9.10 -3.45
C GLU A 115 7.20 9.89 -4.68
N ASP A 116 8.14 10.47 -5.43
CA ASP A 116 7.85 11.27 -6.62
C ASP A 116 8.89 10.97 -7.71
N LEU A 117 8.57 9.99 -8.55
CA LEU A 117 9.46 9.50 -9.59
C LEU A 117 9.63 10.49 -10.76
N GLU A 118 8.67 11.39 -10.99
CA GLU A 118 8.81 12.42 -12.04
C GLU A 118 9.92 13.41 -11.70
N ASN A 119 10.06 13.72 -10.41
CA ASN A 119 11.13 14.57 -9.89
C ASN A 119 12.34 13.77 -9.36
N GLY A 120 12.39 12.44 -9.59
CA GLY A 120 13.49 11.58 -9.14
C GLY A 120 13.60 11.42 -7.63
N ILE A 121 12.54 11.63 -6.87
CA ILE A 121 12.54 11.56 -5.40
C ILE A 121 12.28 10.13 -4.96
N ILE A 122 13.34 9.51 -4.43
CA ILE A 122 13.31 8.19 -3.80
C ILE A 122 13.74 8.35 -2.34
N TYR A 123 13.00 7.76 -1.42
CA TYR A 123 13.37 7.69 -0.01
C TYR A 123 14.00 6.34 0.30
N TYR A 124 14.74 6.26 1.40
CA TYR A 124 15.19 4.99 1.97
C TYR A 124 14.79 4.86 3.44
N LYS A 125 14.64 3.62 3.92
CA LYS A 125 14.46 3.34 5.35
C LYS A 125 15.81 3.38 6.05
N THR A 126 15.92 4.19 7.09
CA THR A 126 17.19 4.46 7.80
C THR A 126 17.59 3.37 8.79
N GLY A 127 16.80 2.28 8.92
CA GLY A 127 16.99 1.25 9.95
C GLY A 127 16.60 1.67 11.37
N THR A 128 16.20 2.93 11.56
CA THR A 128 15.76 3.47 12.87
C THR A 128 14.25 3.74 12.87
N THR A 129 13.66 3.73 14.06
CA THR A 129 12.24 4.07 14.24
C THR A 129 12.06 5.56 14.54
N THR A 130 10.96 6.14 14.08
CA THR A 130 10.52 7.49 14.47
C THR A 130 9.61 7.44 15.69
N ASP A 131 9.77 8.41 16.60
CA ASP A 131 8.84 8.68 17.71
C ASP A 131 7.56 9.39 17.25
N LYS A 132 7.33 9.50 15.93
CA LYS A 132 6.08 10.05 15.40
C LYS A 132 4.92 9.14 15.77
N ASP A 133 4.15 9.59 16.76
CA ASP A 133 2.82 9.07 17.01
C ASP A 133 1.88 9.60 15.91
N TYR A 134 1.57 8.73 14.95
CA TYR A 134 0.52 9.00 13.99
C TYR A 134 -0.81 9.11 14.72
N LYS A 135 -1.59 10.14 14.38
CA LYS A 135 -2.94 10.30 14.92
C LYS A 135 -3.75 9.04 14.66
N GLU A 136 -4.48 8.58 15.68
CA GLU A 136 -5.34 7.40 15.59
C GLU A 136 -6.30 7.48 14.38
N GLY A 137 -6.43 6.38 13.64
CA GLY A 137 -7.25 6.30 12.43
C GLY A 137 -6.58 6.79 11.15
N THR A 138 -5.35 7.32 11.19
CA THR A 138 -4.58 7.61 9.98
C THR A 138 -3.96 6.35 9.38
N ILE A 139 -3.64 6.38 8.08
CA ILE A 139 -2.96 5.26 7.39
C ILE A 139 -1.68 4.86 8.12
N GLY A 140 -0.88 5.82 8.59
CA GLY A 140 0.35 5.56 9.32
C GLY A 140 0.12 4.87 10.67
N ALA A 141 -0.96 5.23 11.39
CA ALA A 141 -1.33 4.57 12.64
C ALA A 141 -1.83 3.14 12.40
N LEU A 142 -2.67 2.93 11.39
CA LEU A 142 -3.25 1.62 11.06
C LEU A 142 -2.20 0.61 10.56
N ASN A 143 -1.16 1.09 9.89
CA ASN A 143 -0.09 0.26 9.32
C ASN A 143 1.21 0.28 10.15
N ASN A 144 1.19 0.89 11.35
CA ASN A 144 2.35 1.01 12.24
C ASN A 144 3.62 1.51 11.52
N MET A 145 3.49 2.58 10.71
CA MET A 145 4.55 3.12 9.84
C MET A 145 5.64 3.88 10.62
N LYS A 146 6.28 3.20 11.57
CA LYS A 146 7.26 3.78 12.49
C LYS A 146 8.68 3.80 11.93
N ASP A 147 8.91 3.30 10.73
CA ASP A 147 10.24 3.38 10.11
C ASP A 147 10.58 4.85 9.80
N LYS A 148 11.73 5.31 10.26
CA LYS A 148 12.25 6.63 9.87
C LYS A 148 12.81 6.54 8.45
N THR A 149 12.30 7.39 7.58
CA THR A 149 12.74 7.51 6.19
C THR A 149 13.52 8.80 5.96
N ALA A 150 14.40 8.79 4.97
CA ALA A 150 15.14 9.97 4.51
C ALA A 150 15.27 9.94 2.98
N PRO A 151 15.37 11.11 2.32
CA PRO A 151 15.58 11.15 0.87
C PRO A 151 16.94 10.53 0.53
N LEU A 152 16.99 9.79 -0.57
CA LEU A 152 18.22 9.22 -1.11
C LEU A 152 18.93 10.30 -1.96
N PRO A 153 20.21 10.64 -1.66
CA PRO A 153 20.95 11.67 -2.38
C PRO A 153 21.43 11.14 -3.74
N LEU A 154 20.54 11.05 -4.73
CA LEU A 154 20.84 10.45 -6.05
C LEU A 154 21.94 11.19 -6.84
N ASP A 155 22.17 12.47 -6.54
CA ASP A 155 23.21 13.27 -7.21
C ASP A 155 24.63 12.93 -6.70
N GLU A 156 24.75 12.23 -5.57
CA GLU A 156 26.03 11.92 -4.92
C GLU A 156 26.17 10.41 -4.65
N THR A 157 26.60 9.65 -5.67
CA THR A 157 26.76 8.18 -5.57
C THR A 157 27.61 7.74 -4.37
N GLU A 158 28.68 8.47 -4.03
CA GLU A 158 29.53 8.16 -2.89
C GLU A 158 28.78 8.28 -1.55
N GLU A 159 27.89 9.26 -1.43
CA GLU A 159 27.03 9.41 -0.26
C GLU A 159 26.05 8.23 -0.14
N VAL A 160 25.44 7.81 -1.25
CA VAL A 160 24.56 6.63 -1.30
C VAL A 160 25.31 5.36 -0.84
N VAL A 161 26.54 5.17 -1.32
CA VAL A 161 27.39 4.03 -0.94
C VAL A 161 27.70 4.06 0.55
N ASN A 162 27.99 5.24 1.10
CA ASN A 162 28.24 5.41 2.53
C ASN A 162 26.99 5.14 3.36
N ILE A 163 25.80 5.55 2.90
CA ILE A 163 24.53 5.20 3.54
C ILE A 163 24.40 3.68 3.59
N ILE A 164 24.53 2.99 2.46
CA ILE A 164 24.35 1.54 2.37
C ILE A 164 25.32 0.76 3.25
N ARG A 165 26.57 1.22 3.38
CA ARG A 165 27.58 0.57 4.25
C ARG A 165 27.31 0.72 5.74
N ASN A 166 26.52 1.73 6.13
CA ASN A 166 26.26 2.09 7.52
C ASN A 166 24.82 1.74 7.97
N LEU A 167 23.98 1.21 7.08
CA LEU A 167 22.71 0.57 7.40
C LEU A 167 22.94 -0.82 8.00
#